data_AF-A0A849GSY3-F1
#
_entry.id   AF-A0A849GSY3-F1
#
_cell.length_a   1.000
_cell.length_b   1.000
_cell.length_c   1.000
_cell.angle_alpha   90.00
_cell.angle_beta   90.00
_cell.angle_gamma   90.00
#
_symmetry.space_group_name_H-M   'P 1'
#
loop_
_entity.id
_entity.type
_entity.pdbx_description
1 polymer ?
#
loop_
_entity_poly.entity_id
_entity_poly.type
_entity_poly.pdbx_seq_one_letter_code
_entity_poly.pdbx_strand_id
1 'polypeptide(L)'
;MMDEATEAQNAAADPRFSTWLSANAGSGKTRVLTDRVARLLLCGTEPQNILCLTYTKAAANEMQNRLFKRLGRWAMMNDEDLRGELRALGETPPDSLEHARTLFARAIDAPGGLKIRTIHSFCSSILRQFPVESGVSPQFRELDDAGQKAVVDDVIDKLAAARDPSLGPLSRIASDETLTDVALSIAGQRKKFERRLSRADICSMFDAPTDMTIEDVVMQAVSRD
;
A
#
# COMPACT_ATOMS: atom_id res chain seq x y z
N MET A 1 -33.61 -19.48 7.29
CA MET A 1 -33.07 -18.52 8.28
C MET A 1 -31.60 -18.40 7.99
N MET A 2 -31.08 -17.20 7.73
CA MET A 2 -29.63 -17.03 7.55
C MET A 2 -28.96 -17.15 8.92
N ASP A 3 -27.73 -17.66 8.93
CA ASP A 3 -26.92 -17.70 10.15
C ASP A 3 -26.47 -16.28 10.54
N GLU A 4 -26.32 -16.00 11.82
CA GLU A 4 -26.01 -14.68 12.39
C GLU A 4 -24.73 -14.09 11.78
N ALA A 5 -23.72 -14.94 11.54
CA ALA A 5 -22.48 -14.55 10.88
C ALA A 5 -22.71 -14.04 9.44
N THR A 6 -23.65 -14.64 8.70
CA THR A 6 -23.99 -14.23 7.33
C THR A 6 -24.75 -12.91 7.33
N GLU A 7 -25.64 -12.70 8.29
CA GLU A 7 -26.36 -11.44 8.45
C GLU A 7 -25.40 -10.29 8.77
N ALA A 8 -24.44 -10.51 9.69
CA ALA A 8 -23.40 -9.53 10.01
C ALA A 8 -22.51 -9.21 8.79
N GLN A 9 -22.13 -10.22 8.00
CA GLN A 9 -21.37 -10.02 6.76
C GLN A 9 -22.16 -9.21 5.72
N ASN A 10 -23.44 -9.51 5.53
CA ASN A 10 -24.32 -8.79 4.61
C ASN A 10 -24.53 -7.34 5.06
N ALA A 11 -24.72 -7.10 6.36
CA ALA A 11 -24.79 -5.76 6.93
C ALA A 11 -23.47 -4.99 6.71
N ALA A 12 -22.32 -5.63 6.94
CA ALA A 12 -21.02 -5.01 6.73
C ALA A 12 -20.75 -4.66 5.25
N ALA A 13 -21.29 -5.47 4.32
CA ALA A 13 -21.19 -5.24 2.88
C ALA A 13 -22.15 -4.16 2.35
N ASP A 14 -23.05 -3.60 3.17
CA ASP A 14 -24.04 -2.62 2.72
C ASP A 14 -23.39 -1.29 2.29
N PRO A 15 -23.48 -0.92 1.00
CA PRO A 15 -22.79 0.25 0.48
C PRO A 15 -23.31 1.58 1.04
N ARG A 16 -24.48 1.61 1.67
CA ARG A 16 -25.11 2.84 2.20
C ARG A 16 -24.46 3.37 3.46
N PHE A 17 -23.65 2.55 4.13
CA PHE A 17 -23.01 2.91 5.40
C PHE A 17 -21.49 2.82 5.29
N SER A 18 -20.79 3.67 6.05
CA SER A 18 -19.35 3.50 6.31
C SER A 18 -19.16 2.40 7.33
N THR A 19 -18.45 1.34 6.94
CA THR A 19 -18.27 0.15 7.78
C THR A 19 -16.81 -0.04 8.17
N TRP A 20 -16.56 -0.19 9.47
CA TRP A 20 -15.32 -0.77 9.98
C TRP A 20 -15.54 -2.26 10.28
N LEU A 21 -14.78 -3.12 9.61
CA LEU A 21 -14.88 -4.57 9.79
C LEU A 21 -13.68 -5.09 10.59
N SER A 22 -13.90 -5.43 11.86
CA SER A 22 -12.94 -6.21 12.64
C SER A 22 -13.27 -7.70 12.51
N ALA A 23 -12.33 -8.51 12.05
CA ALA A 23 -12.60 -9.94 11.90
C ALA A 23 -11.31 -10.78 11.91
N ASN A 24 -11.37 -11.97 12.53
CA ASN A 24 -10.24 -12.90 12.63
C ASN A 24 -9.82 -13.49 11.28
N ALA A 25 -8.66 -14.13 11.19
CA ALA A 25 -8.28 -14.87 9.99
C ALA A 25 -9.37 -15.91 9.62
N GLY A 26 -9.64 -16.08 8.32
CA GLY A 26 -10.68 -17.01 7.85
C GLY A 26 -12.13 -16.54 7.97
N SER A 27 -12.41 -15.40 8.59
CA SER A 27 -13.77 -14.88 8.83
C SER A 27 -14.52 -14.32 7.60
N GLY A 28 -13.95 -14.43 6.40
CA GLY A 28 -14.58 -13.94 5.18
C GLY A 28 -14.42 -12.45 4.87
N LYS A 29 -13.43 -11.73 5.42
CA LYS A 29 -13.18 -10.30 5.11
C LYS A 29 -13.14 -10.00 3.61
N THR A 30 -12.40 -10.82 2.85
CA THR A 30 -12.30 -10.69 1.38
C THR A 30 -13.64 -10.90 0.70
N ARG A 31 -14.48 -11.83 1.22
CA ARG A 31 -15.85 -12.02 0.75
C ARG A 31 -16.67 -10.76 0.99
N VAL A 32 -16.69 -10.22 2.21
CA VAL A 32 -17.43 -8.98 2.54
C VAL A 32 -17.04 -7.82 1.61
N LEU A 33 -15.74 -7.62 1.36
CA LEU A 33 -15.29 -6.58 0.44
C LEU A 33 -15.73 -6.83 -1.01
N THR A 34 -15.66 -8.08 -1.47
CA THR A 34 -16.12 -8.44 -2.82
C THR A 34 -17.64 -8.26 -2.96
N ASP A 35 -18.39 -8.66 -1.95
CA ASP A 35 -19.84 -8.51 -1.84
C ASP A 35 -20.21 -7.03 -1.91
N ARG A 36 -19.49 -6.18 -1.15
CA ARG A 36 -19.69 -4.72 -1.17
C ARG A 36 -19.47 -4.10 -2.55
N VAL A 37 -18.42 -4.50 -3.27
CA VAL A 37 -18.18 -4.00 -4.64
C VAL A 37 -19.30 -4.46 -5.59
N ALA A 38 -19.73 -5.71 -5.51
CA ALA A 38 -20.83 -6.21 -6.32
C ALA A 38 -22.14 -5.45 -6.04
N ARG A 39 -22.42 -5.12 -4.77
CA ARG A 39 -23.59 -4.33 -4.37
C ARG A 39 -23.52 -2.88 -4.87
N LEU A 40 -22.35 -2.23 -4.81
CA LEU A 40 -22.16 -0.90 -5.41
C LEU A 40 -22.52 -0.88 -6.90
N LEU A 41 -22.08 -1.90 -7.64
CA LEU A 41 -22.38 -2.06 -9.07
C LEU A 41 -23.88 -2.31 -9.30
N LEU A 42 -24.52 -3.16 -8.47
CA LEU A 42 -25.96 -3.39 -8.51
C LEU A 42 -26.76 -2.11 -8.26
N CYS A 43 -26.31 -1.24 -7.34
CA CYS A 43 -26.89 0.07 -7.10
C CYS A 43 -26.66 1.09 -8.24
N GLY A 44 -26.00 0.69 -9.34
CA GLY A 44 -25.78 1.54 -10.52
C GLY A 44 -24.50 2.37 -10.46
N THR A 45 -23.62 2.15 -9.48
CA THR A 45 -22.31 2.81 -9.45
C THR A 45 -21.48 2.33 -10.63
N GLU A 46 -20.95 3.27 -11.43
CA GLU A 46 -20.07 2.90 -12.53
C GLU A 46 -18.76 2.28 -11.99
N PRO A 47 -18.21 1.24 -12.63
CA PRO A 47 -17.01 0.56 -12.14
C PRO A 47 -15.81 1.49 -11.91
N GLN A 48 -15.60 2.48 -12.78
CA GLN A 48 -14.52 3.47 -12.65
C GLN A 48 -14.63 4.38 -11.42
N ASN A 49 -15.81 4.43 -10.79
CA ASN A 49 -16.08 5.25 -9.60
C ASN A 49 -15.88 4.46 -8.29
N ILE A 50 -15.53 3.17 -8.38
CA ILE A 50 -15.24 2.33 -7.22
C ILE A 50 -13.72 2.20 -7.08
N LEU A 51 -13.16 2.72 -5.99
CA LEU A 51 -11.76 2.53 -5.61
C LEU A 51 -11.65 1.50 -4.49
N CYS A 52 -10.93 0.41 -4.74
CA CYS A 52 -10.62 -0.59 -3.73
C CYS A 52 -9.10 -0.72 -3.58
N LEU A 53 -8.61 -0.50 -2.35
CA LEU A 53 -7.18 -0.51 -2.02
C LEU A 53 -6.82 -1.72 -1.16
N THR A 54 -5.62 -2.27 -1.40
CA THR A 54 -5.05 -3.36 -0.60
C THR A 54 -3.52 -3.22 -0.47
N TYR A 55 -2.90 -4.06 0.35
CA TYR A 55 -1.45 -4.02 0.57
C TYR A 55 -0.66 -4.73 -0.53
N THR A 56 -1.17 -5.86 -1.04
CA THR A 56 -0.40 -6.72 -1.96
C THR A 56 -1.05 -6.82 -3.34
N LYS A 57 -0.22 -6.94 -4.38
CA LYS A 57 -0.69 -7.17 -5.75
C LYS A 57 -1.49 -8.49 -5.85
N ALA A 58 -1.06 -9.51 -5.10
CA ALA A 58 -1.75 -10.79 -5.04
C ALA A 58 -3.19 -10.66 -4.51
N ALA A 59 -3.40 -9.91 -3.41
CA ALA A 59 -4.74 -9.69 -2.87
C ALA A 59 -5.64 -8.89 -3.82
N ALA A 60 -5.06 -7.91 -4.54
CA ALA A 60 -5.81 -7.14 -5.54
C ALA A 60 -6.30 -8.06 -6.67
N ASN A 61 -5.40 -8.87 -7.22
CA ASN A 61 -5.71 -9.83 -8.29
C ASN A 61 -6.72 -10.90 -7.83
N GLU A 62 -6.54 -11.45 -6.62
CA GLU A 62 -7.47 -12.43 -6.06
C GLU A 62 -8.90 -11.85 -5.95
N MET A 63 -9.02 -10.64 -5.40
CA MET A 63 -10.31 -9.97 -5.25
C MET A 63 -10.96 -9.67 -6.61
N GLN A 64 -10.18 -9.16 -7.57
CA GLN A 64 -10.68 -8.90 -8.93
C GLN A 64 -11.16 -10.18 -9.61
N ASN A 65 -10.37 -11.26 -9.55
CA ASN A 65 -10.75 -12.56 -10.12
C ASN A 65 -12.02 -13.12 -9.47
N ARG A 66 -12.16 -13.00 -8.15
CA ARG A 66 -13.36 -13.43 -7.42
C ARG A 66 -14.59 -12.65 -7.87
N LEU A 67 -14.48 -11.33 -7.97
CA LEU A 67 -15.58 -10.47 -8.42
C LEU A 67 -15.99 -10.82 -9.86
N PHE A 68 -15.03 -10.86 -10.78
CA PHE A 68 -15.29 -11.17 -12.19
C PHE A 68 -15.88 -12.56 -12.37
N LYS A 69 -15.38 -13.57 -11.65
CA LYS A 69 -15.97 -14.91 -11.64
C LYS A 69 -17.43 -14.88 -11.17
N ARG A 70 -17.76 -14.09 -10.14
CA ARG A 70 -19.14 -13.96 -9.68
C ARG A 70 -20.03 -13.29 -10.72
N LEU A 71 -19.63 -12.11 -11.21
CA LEU A 71 -20.41 -11.35 -12.21
C LEU A 71 -20.61 -12.17 -13.49
N GLY A 72 -19.58 -12.90 -13.93
CA GLY A 72 -19.66 -13.80 -15.09
C GLY A 72 -20.65 -14.94 -14.88
N ARG A 73 -20.73 -15.52 -13.67
CA ARG A 73 -21.77 -16.51 -13.34
C ARG A 73 -23.16 -15.91 -13.40
N TRP A 74 -23.37 -14.70 -12.87
CA TRP A 74 -24.68 -14.03 -12.90
C TRP A 74 -25.19 -13.81 -14.32
N ALA A 75 -24.30 -13.49 -15.27
CA ALA A 75 -24.67 -13.33 -16.67
C ALA A 75 -25.29 -14.62 -17.28
N MET A 76 -24.85 -15.79 -16.82
CA MET A 76 -25.21 -17.11 -17.39
C MET A 76 -26.25 -17.90 -16.58
N MET A 77 -26.52 -17.53 -15.33
CA MET A 77 -27.47 -18.22 -14.46
C MET A 77 -28.91 -18.15 -14.99
N ASN A 78 -29.75 -19.13 -14.66
CA ASN A 78 -31.19 -18.96 -14.84
C ASN A 78 -31.74 -17.93 -13.84
N ASP A 79 -32.97 -17.51 -14.07
CA ASP A 79 -33.61 -16.45 -13.29
C ASP A 79 -33.85 -16.80 -11.82
N GLU A 80 -34.15 -18.07 -11.52
CA GLU A 80 -34.40 -18.51 -10.14
C GLU A 80 -33.10 -18.51 -9.33
N ASP A 81 -32.03 -19.07 -9.89
CA ASP A 81 -30.70 -19.13 -9.28
C ASP A 81 -30.12 -17.72 -9.07
N LEU A 82 -30.26 -16.83 -10.07
CA LEU A 82 -29.77 -15.45 -9.95
C LEU A 82 -30.54 -14.70 -8.86
N ARG A 83 -31.87 -14.86 -8.77
CA ARG A 83 -32.64 -14.28 -7.65
C ARG A 83 -32.19 -14.86 -6.31
N GLY A 84 -31.83 -16.14 -6.25
CA GLY A 84 -31.24 -16.78 -5.07
C GLY A 84 -29.92 -16.14 -4.64
N GLU A 85 -28.99 -15.94 -5.57
CA GLU A 85 -27.70 -15.29 -5.33
C GLU A 85 -27.85 -13.83 -4.87
N LEU A 86 -28.76 -13.07 -5.48
CA LEU A 86 -29.04 -11.70 -5.06
C LEU A 86 -29.62 -11.63 -3.64
N ARG A 87 -30.54 -12.54 -3.28
CA ARG A 87 -31.03 -12.65 -1.89
C ARG A 87 -29.92 -13.02 -0.93
N ALA A 88 -29.03 -13.95 -1.30
CA ALA A 88 -27.88 -14.34 -0.48
C ALA A 88 -26.92 -13.17 -0.22
N LEU A 89 -26.83 -12.21 -1.16
CA LEU A 89 -26.07 -10.97 -1.04
C LEU A 89 -26.74 -9.91 -0.13
N GLY A 90 -27.94 -10.19 0.37
CA GLY A 90 -28.76 -9.23 1.12
C GLY A 90 -29.49 -8.22 0.23
N GLU A 91 -29.61 -8.48 -1.07
CA GLU A 91 -30.37 -7.65 -2.00
C GLU A 91 -31.78 -8.18 -2.21
N THR A 92 -32.74 -7.27 -2.43
CA THR A 92 -34.07 -7.64 -2.88
C THR A 92 -34.06 -7.73 -4.41
N PRO A 93 -34.22 -8.92 -5.01
CA PRO A 93 -34.09 -9.05 -6.46
C PRO A 93 -35.17 -8.22 -7.17
N PRO A 94 -34.80 -7.39 -8.16
CA PRO A 94 -35.76 -6.67 -8.97
C PRO A 94 -36.56 -7.63 -9.89
N ASP A 95 -37.65 -7.12 -10.45
CA ASP A 95 -38.44 -7.88 -11.44
C ASP A 95 -37.59 -8.23 -12.67
N SER A 96 -36.85 -7.25 -13.20
CA SER A 96 -35.90 -7.42 -14.31
C SER A 96 -34.47 -7.64 -13.80
N LEU A 97 -33.85 -8.75 -14.23
CA LEU A 97 -32.48 -9.12 -13.88
C LEU A 97 -31.44 -8.66 -14.90
N GLU A 98 -31.86 -7.92 -15.94
CA GLU A 98 -31.00 -7.49 -17.05
C GLU A 98 -29.78 -6.72 -16.55
N HIS A 99 -29.98 -5.74 -15.66
CA HIS A 99 -28.88 -4.96 -15.09
C HIS A 99 -27.82 -5.86 -14.45
N ALA A 100 -28.23 -6.79 -13.58
CA ALA A 100 -27.33 -7.73 -12.93
C ALA A 100 -26.53 -8.60 -13.93
N ARG A 101 -27.17 -9.02 -15.03
CA ARG A 101 -26.54 -9.81 -16.10
C ARG A 101 -25.50 -9.01 -16.89
N THR A 102 -25.72 -7.70 -17.07
CA THR A 102 -24.77 -6.84 -17.80
C THR A 102 -23.55 -6.41 -16.98
N LEU A 103 -23.54 -6.61 -15.66
CA LEU A 103 -22.47 -6.11 -14.79
C LEU A 103 -21.08 -6.64 -15.15
N PHE A 104 -20.98 -7.88 -15.64
CA PHE A 104 -19.70 -8.44 -16.06
C PHE A 104 -19.11 -7.68 -17.25
N ALA A 105 -19.90 -7.47 -18.30
CA ALA A 105 -19.50 -6.71 -19.48
C ALA A 105 -19.13 -5.27 -19.10
N ARG A 106 -19.99 -4.59 -18.32
CA ARG A 106 -19.72 -3.23 -17.83
C ARG A 106 -18.42 -3.13 -17.05
N ALA A 107 -18.09 -4.12 -16.23
CA ALA A 107 -16.88 -4.12 -15.42
C ALA A 107 -15.59 -4.35 -16.25
N ILE A 108 -15.68 -5.10 -17.35
CA ILE A 108 -14.57 -5.32 -18.29
C ILE A 108 -14.36 -4.10 -19.19
N ASP A 109 -15.46 -3.53 -19.69
CA ASP A 109 -15.43 -2.41 -20.65
C ASP A 109 -15.25 -1.04 -19.95
N ALA A 110 -15.14 -1.03 -18.63
CA ALA A 110 -14.95 0.18 -17.84
C ALA A 110 -13.68 0.93 -18.28
N PRO A 111 -13.74 2.24 -18.58
CA PRO A 111 -12.57 3.04 -18.91
C PRO A 111 -11.53 3.00 -17.78
N GLY A 112 -10.32 2.50 -18.09
CA GLY A 112 -9.26 2.31 -17.10
C GLY A 112 -9.48 1.12 -16.15
N GLY A 113 -10.48 0.29 -16.42
CA GLY A 113 -10.82 -0.91 -15.66
C GLY A 113 -11.38 -0.64 -14.27
N LEU A 114 -11.82 -1.71 -13.61
CA LEU A 114 -12.19 -1.66 -12.20
C LEU A 114 -10.96 -1.34 -11.34
N LYS A 115 -11.05 -0.33 -10.47
CA LYS A 115 -9.90 0.18 -9.72
C LYS A 115 -9.64 -0.60 -8.42
N ILE A 116 -9.35 -1.90 -8.54
CA ILE A 116 -8.81 -2.73 -7.46
C ILE A 116 -7.29 -2.71 -7.56
N ARG A 117 -6.60 -2.03 -6.65
CA ARG A 117 -5.14 -1.79 -6.74
C ARG A 117 -4.47 -1.77 -5.38
N THR A 118 -3.14 -1.79 -5.36
CA THR A 118 -2.42 -1.57 -4.11
C THR A 118 -2.41 -0.10 -3.72
N ILE A 119 -2.16 0.19 -2.44
CA ILE A 119 -1.96 1.57 -1.96
C ILE A 119 -0.81 2.24 -2.74
N HIS A 120 0.31 1.55 -2.93
CA HIS A 120 1.46 2.07 -3.68
C HIS A 120 1.08 2.44 -5.12
N SER A 121 0.45 1.52 -5.87
CA SER A 121 0.06 1.81 -7.26
C SER A 121 -0.98 2.93 -7.36
N PHE A 122 -1.83 3.11 -6.35
CA PHE A 122 -2.72 4.26 -6.25
C PHE A 122 -1.95 5.57 -6.05
N CYS A 123 -1.10 5.65 -5.03
CA CYS A 123 -0.29 6.84 -4.76
C CYS A 123 0.58 7.20 -5.97
N SER A 124 1.23 6.21 -6.60
CA SER A 124 2.02 6.43 -7.80
C SER A 124 1.19 6.97 -8.95
N SER A 125 -0.06 6.51 -9.13
CA SER A 125 -0.96 7.08 -10.15
C SER A 125 -1.32 8.55 -9.88
N ILE A 126 -1.49 8.94 -8.62
CA ILE A 126 -1.76 10.34 -8.24
C ILE A 126 -0.53 11.19 -8.54
N LEU A 127 0.66 10.76 -8.12
CA LEU A 127 1.90 11.51 -8.34
C LEU A 127 2.16 11.74 -9.85
N ARG A 128 1.85 10.75 -10.69
CA ARG A 128 1.95 10.90 -12.15
C ARG A 128 0.89 11.81 -12.75
N GLN A 129 -0.28 11.92 -12.13
CA GLN A 129 -1.37 12.77 -12.59
C GLN A 129 -1.16 14.25 -12.21
N PHE A 130 -0.45 14.51 -11.11
CA PHE A 130 -0.15 15.85 -10.59
C PHE A 130 1.36 16.05 -10.38
N PRO A 131 2.18 15.96 -11.44
CA PRO A 131 3.64 15.99 -11.32
C PRO A 131 4.19 17.37 -10.91
N VAL A 132 3.51 18.45 -11.29
CA VAL A 132 3.93 19.82 -10.96
C VAL A 132 3.72 20.08 -9.47
N GLU A 133 2.56 19.70 -8.93
CA GLU A 133 2.19 19.87 -7.53
C GLU A 133 3.02 18.98 -6.61
N SER A 134 3.37 17.77 -7.06
CA SER A 134 4.16 16.82 -6.29
C SER A 134 5.67 17.04 -6.40
N GLY A 135 6.13 17.87 -7.34
CA GLY A 135 7.56 18.12 -7.56
C GLY A 135 8.33 16.90 -8.06
N VAL A 136 7.65 15.87 -8.58
CA VAL A 136 8.28 14.66 -9.13
C VAL A 136 8.03 14.55 -10.63
N SER A 137 9.04 14.04 -11.36
CA SER A 137 8.89 13.77 -12.79
C SER A 137 7.76 12.76 -13.03
N PRO A 138 6.87 12.95 -14.03
CA PRO A 138 5.86 11.96 -14.37
C PRO A 138 6.47 10.62 -14.84
N GLN A 139 7.76 10.62 -15.20
CA GLN A 139 8.53 9.45 -15.61
C GLN A 139 9.32 8.82 -14.45
N PHE A 140 9.01 9.17 -13.19
CA PHE A 140 9.70 8.58 -12.04
C PHE A 140 9.56 7.05 -12.05
N ARG A 141 10.57 6.39 -11.49
CA ARG A 141 10.56 4.94 -11.26
C ARG A 141 10.59 4.70 -9.76
N GLU A 142 9.80 3.72 -9.33
CA GLU A 142 9.91 3.19 -7.97
C GLU A 142 11.22 2.40 -7.90
N LEU A 143 12.06 2.72 -6.91
CA LEU A 143 13.32 2.02 -6.70
C LEU A 143 13.04 0.76 -5.87
N ASP A 144 13.49 -0.37 -6.39
CA ASP A 144 13.68 -1.59 -5.59
C ASP A 144 14.96 -1.47 -4.75
N ASP A 145 15.23 -2.46 -3.89
CA ASP A 145 16.37 -2.43 -2.97
C ASP A 145 17.70 -2.31 -3.72
N ALA A 146 17.82 -2.97 -4.88
CA ALA A 146 19.00 -2.88 -5.74
C ALA A 146 19.17 -1.47 -6.34
N GLY A 147 18.08 -0.86 -6.82
CA GLY A 147 18.07 0.50 -7.32
C GLY A 147 18.37 1.53 -6.24
N GLN A 148 17.90 1.32 -5.01
CA GLN A 148 18.26 2.16 -3.87
C GLN A 148 19.76 2.10 -3.57
N LYS A 149 20.34 0.90 -3.50
CA LYS A 149 21.79 0.70 -3.32
C LYS A 149 22.58 1.42 -4.40
N ALA A 150 22.22 1.22 -5.67
CA ALA A 150 22.92 1.85 -6.80
C ALA A 150 22.89 3.39 -6.74
N VAL A 151 21.77 4.00 -6.32
CA VAL A 151 21.68 5.46 -6.15
C VAL A 151 22.55 5.94 -5.00
N VAL A 152 22.59 5.19 -3.89
CA VAL A 152 23.44 5.52 -2.74
C VAL A 152 24.92 5.37 -3.09
N ASP A 153 25.29 4.32 -3.83
CA ASP A 153 26.65 4.11 -4.32
C ASP A 153 27.12 5.29 -5.19
N ASP A 154 26.29 5.74 -6.14
CA ASP A 154 26.59 6.92 -6.96
C ASP A 154 26.77 8.20 -6.12
N VAL A 155 26.02 8.35 -5.04
CA VAL A 155 26.21 9.48 -4.09
C VAL A 155 27.55 9.34 -3.35
N ILE A 156 27.89 8.14 -2.86
CA ILE A 156 29.16 7.88 -2.18
C ILE A 156 30.34 8.15 -3.13
N ASP A 157 30.26 7.69 -4.37
CA ASP A 157 31.28 7.92 -5.41
C ASP A 157 31.47 9.42 -5.69
N LYS A 158 30.38 10.18 -5.76
CA LYS A 158 30.43 11.65 -5.93
C LYS A 158 31.07 12.34 -4.73
N LEU A 159 30.75 11.93 -3.50
CA LEU A 159 31.40 12.44 -2.29
C LEU A 159 32.89 12.10 -2.28
N ALA A 160 33.26 10.90 -2.73
CA ALA A 160 34.65 10.45 -2.78
C ALA A 160 35.45 11.26 -3.82
N ALA A 161 34.88 11.46 -5.01
CA ALA A 161 35.47 12.30 -6.05
C ALA A 161 35.64 13.76 -5.59
N ALA A 162 34.69 14.28 -4.81
CA ALA A 162 34.77 15.61 -4.20
C ALA A 162 35.70 15.69 -2.98
N ARG A 163 36.27 14.55 -2.51
CA ARG A 163 37.04 14.43 -1.26
C ARG A 163 36.29 14.98 -0.05
N ASP A 164 34.98 14.69 0.02
CA ASP A 164 34.14 15.17 1.10
C ASP A 164 34.65 14.67 2.46
N PRO A 165 34.86 15.56 3.45
CA PRO A 165 35.44 15.18 4.74
C PRO A 165 34.54 14.25 5.56
N SER A 166 33.24 14.14 5.24
CA SER A 166 32.31 13.24 5.92
C SER A 166 32.58 11.76 5.66
N LEU A 167 33.25 11.40 4.56
CA LEU A 167 33.54 10.00 4.22
C LEU A 167 34.57 9.35 5.14
N GLY A 168 35.53 10.12 5.66
CA GLY A 168 36.58 9.59 6.54
C GLY A 168 36.03 9.00 7.84
N PRO A 169 35.17 9.72 8.58
CA PRO A 169 34.47 9.16 9.74
C PRO A 169 33.55 7.99 9.39
N LEU A 170 32.80 8.07 8.29
CA LEU A 170 31.86 7.01 7.88
C LEU A 170 32.58 5.69 7.56
N SER A 171 33.75 5.74 6.90
CA SER A 171 34.51 4.54 6.56
C SER A 171 35.10 3.83 7.77
N ARG A 172 35.36 4.54 8.87
CA ARG A 172 35.81 3.95 10.14
C ARG A 172 34.67 3.21 10.86
N ILE A 173 33.44 3.68 10.73
CA ILE A 173 32.24 3.10 11.38
C ILE A 173 31.76 1.85 10.62
N ALA A 174 31.98 1.81 9.30
CA ALA A 174 31.60 0.70 8.43
C ALA A 174 32.48 -0.56 8.57
N SER A 175 32.99 -0.88 9.77
CA SER A 175 33.98 -1.97 9.96
C SER A 175 33.45 -3.35 9.55
N ASP A 176 32.15 -3.60 9.73
CA ASP A 176 31.48 -4.87 9.41
C ASP A 176 30.34 -4.74 8.38
N GLU A 177 30.00 -3.50 7.99
CA GLU A 177 28.97 -3.18 6.99
C GLU A 177 29.58 -2.47 5.79
N THR A 178 28.94 -2.50 4.62
CA THR A 178 29.42 -1.65 3.52
C THR A 178 29.10 -0.18 3.81
N LEU A 179 29.91 0.75 3.29
CA LEU A 179 29.59 2.19 3.31
C LEU A 179 28.18 2.48 2.78
N THR A 180 27.73 1.71 1.80
CA THR A 180 26.38 1.74 1.23
C THR A 180 25.31 1.39 2.25
N ASP A 181 25.50 0.33 3.03
CA ASP A 181 24.54 -0.11 4.04
C ASP A 181 24.44 0.93 5.17
N VAL A 182 25.57 1.50 5.61
CA VAL A 182 25.59 2.61 6.59
C VAL A 182 24.87 3.83 6.03
N ALA A 183 25.13 4.22 4.78
CA ALA A 183 24.47 5.36 4.15
C ALA A 183 22.95 5.14 3.98
N LEU A 184 22.52 3.92 3.64
CA LEU A 184 21.10 3.54 3.61
C LEU A 184 20.45 3.61 5.00
N SER A 185 21.15 3.17 6.05
CA SER A 185 20.69 3.27 7.43
C SER A 185 20.49 4.74 7.85
N ILE A 186 21.46 5.61 7.53
CA ILE A 186 21.36 7.06 7.75
C ILE A 186 20.15 7.64 7.00
N ALA A 187 19.98 7.30 5.71
CA ALA A 187 18.85 7.76 4.91
C ALA A 187 17.49 7.31 5.50
N GLY A 188 17.41 6.08 6.01
CA GLY A 188 16.23 5.57 6.72
C GLY A 188 15.92 6.35 8.01
N GLN A 189 16.95 6.87 8.67
CA GLN A 189 16.84 7.71 9.87
C GLN A 189 16.80 9.21 9.57
N ARG A 190 16.57 9.64 8.31
CA ARG A 190 16.61 11.06 7.87
C ARG A 190 15.95 12.07 8.81
N LYS A 191 14.83 11.70 9.45
CA LYS A 191 14.11 12.59 10.39
C LYS A 191 14.97 13.01 11.58
N LYS A 192 15.86 12.13 12.06
CA LYS A 192 16.81 12.45 13.14
C LYS A 192 17.85 13.48 12.70
N PHE A 193 18.05 13.65 11.40
CA PHE A 193 19.01 14.57 10.79
C PHE A 193 18.35 15.83 10.19
N GLU A 194 17.02 15.99 10.29
CA GLU A 194 16.31 17.17 9.78
C GLU A 194 16.71 18.47 10.51
N ARG A 195 17.09 18.37 11.78
CA ARG A 195 17.74 19.47 12.52
C ARG A 195 19.21 19.17 12.72
N ARG A 196 20.02 20.22 12.67
CA ARG A 196 21.43 20.13 13.08
C ARG A 196 21.49 19.88 14.58
N LEU A 197 22.01 18.72 14.98
CA LEU A 197 22.23 18.38 16.39
C LEU A 197 23.43 19.16 16.92
N SER A 198 23.29 19.74 18.12
CA SER A 198 24.42 20.30 18.85
C SER A 198 25.27 19.19 19.47
N ARG A 199 26.49 19.52 19.90
CA ARG A 199 27.33 18.57 20.65
C ARG A 199 26.62 18.05 21.90
N ALA A 200 25.89 18.91 22.61
CA ALA A 200 25.13 18.52 23.78
C ALA A 200 24.01 17.53 23.44
N ASP A 201 23.31 17.73 22.31
CA ASP A 201 22.30 16.77 21.84
C ASP A 201 22.94 15.41 21.54
N ILE A 202 24.08 15.38 20.83
CA ILE A 202 24.77 14.13 20.46
C ILE A 202 25.25 13.40 21.72
N CYS A 203 25.94 14.09 22.62
CA CYS A 203 26.42 13.53 23.88
C CYS A 203 25.26 12.98 24.73
N SER A 204 24.14 13.71 24.82
CA SER A 204 22.95 13.23 25.50
C SER A 204 22.32 11.99 24.85
N MET A 205 22.41 11.84 23.52
CA MET A 205 21.86 10.67 22.83
C MET A 205 22.64 9.38 23.11
N PHE A 206 23.93 9.47 23.42
CA PHE A 206 24.81 8.32 23.67
C PHE A 206 25.18 8.13 25.15
N ASP A 207 24.51 8.86 26.05
CA ASP A 207 24.88 8.93 27.48
C ASP A 207 26.37 9.24 27.69
N ALA A 208 26.91 10.15 26.90
CA ALA A 208 28.31 10.53 26.90
C ALA A 208 28.52 11.94 27.50
N PRO A 209 29.63 12.18 28.24
CA PRO A 209 30.01 13.51 28.68
C PRO A 209 30.28 14.47 27.50
N THR A 210 30.02 15.77 27.68
CA THR A 210 30.20 16.77 26.61
C THR A 210 31.66 17.09 26.28
N ASP A 211 32.56 16.84 27.22
CA ASP A 211 34.01 17.01 27.12
C ASP A 211 34.72 15.82 26.44
N MET A 212 34.04 14.67 26.34
CA MET A 212 34.52 13.48 25.64
C MET A 212 34.79 13.79 24.16
N THR A 213 35.87 13.27 23.57
CA THR A 213 36.17 13.51 22.15
C THR A 213 35.15 12.80 21.26
N ILE A 214 34.95 13.30 20.05
CA ILE A 214 34.02 12.66 19.09
C ILE A 214 34.45 11.22 18.80
N GLU A 215 35.76 10.96 18.73
CA GLU A 215 36.31 9.62 18.50
C GLU A 215 35.96 8.68 19.67
N ASP A 216 36.07 9.16 20.91
CA ASP A 216 35.70 8.35 22.09
C ASP A 216 34.19 8.09 22.16
N VAL A 217 33.36 9.10 21.84
CA VAL A 217 31.88 8.93 21.77
C VAL A 217 31.51 7.89 20.71
N VAL A 218 32.14 7.93 19.54
CA VAL A 218 31.91 6.95 18.47
C VAL A 218 32.35 5.55 18.90
N MET A 219 33.55 5.41 19.50
CA MET A 219 34.04 4.12 19.98
C MET A 219 33.13 3.52 21.05
N GLN A 220 32.65 4.34 22.00
CA GLN A 220 31.71 3.90 23.03
C GLN A 220 30.37 3.46 22.42
N ALA A 221 29.87 4.19 21.42
CA ALA A 221 28.62 3.85 20.74
C ALA A 221 28.73 2.54 19.95
N VAL A 222 29.82 2.35 19.19
CA VAL A 222 30.07 1.13 18.39
C VAL A 222 30.32 -0.10 19.29
N SER A 223 30.87 0.08 20.50
CA SER A 223 31.07 -1.03 21.46
C SER A 223 29.83 -1.48 22.25
N ARG A 224 28.69 -0.77 22.10
CA ARG A 224 27.45 -1.06 22.83
C ARG A 224 26.47 -1.97 22.09
N ASP A 225 26.72 -2.24 20.80
CA ASP A 225 26.03 -3.27 20.00
C ASP A 225 26.80 -4.60 20.05
#